data_AF-A0A7K0EQ29-F1
#
_entry.id   AF-A0A7K0EQ29-F1
#
_cell.length_a   1.000
_cell.length_b   1.000
_cell.length_c   1.000
_cell.angle_alpha   90.00
_cell.angle_beta   90.00
_cell.angle_gamma   90.00
#
_symmetry.space_group_name_H-M   'P 1'
#
loop_
_entity.id
_entity.type
_entity.pdbx_description
1 polymer ?
#
loop_
_entity_poly.entity_id
_entity_poly.type
_entity_poly.pdbx_seq_one_letter_code
_entity_poly.pdbx_strand_id
1 'polypeptide(L)'
;MEQSAKTVNQHSITFALLYGATYLPTVWLLKHRVLSQPVSVMITVIPIITFAIFIYKLIKAFSVMDEVKQRVQLEAVVIGFSLTAMLITLLFLLSLCGISNSTWFGYGYLLGYCWIFYFIGWFISRKKYGV
;
A
#
# COMPACT_ATOMS: atom_id res chain seq x y z
N MET A 1 -22.44 13.03 14.48
CA MET A 1 -21.86 12.20 13.39
C MET A 1 -20.41 12.60 13.06
N GLU A 2 -20.02 13.88 13.13
CA GLU A 2 -18.64 14.35 12.88
C GLU A 2 -17.55 13.75 13.80
N GLN A 3 -17.82 13.54 15.10
CA GLN A 3 -16.84 12.96 16.02
C GLN A 3 -16.49 11.49 15.70
N SER A 4 -17.43 10.74 15.11
CA SER A 4 -17.21 9.34 14.71
C SER A 4 -16.32 9.26 13.46
N ALA A 5 -16.52 10.16 12.49
CA ALA A 5 -15.67 10.24 11.30
C ALA A 5 -14.21 10.64 11.63
N LYS A 6 -14.03 11.55 12.60
CA LYS A 6 -12.70 12.04 13.01
C LYS A 6 -11.86 10.97 13.72
N THR A 7 -12.49 10.18 14.60
CA THR A 7 -11.83 9.07 15.31
C THR A 7 -11.50 7.90 14.38
N VAL A 8 -12.39 7.55 13.45
CA VAL A 8 -12.12 6.50 12.45
C VAL A 8 -10.94 6.87 11.54
N ASN A 9 -10.83 8.14 11.12
CA ASN A 9 -9.73 8.60 10.29
C ASN A 9 -8.37 8.59 11.03
N GLN A 10 -8.34 9.00 12.30
CA GLN A 10 -7.13 8.92 13.13
C GLN A 10 -6.64 7.48 13.35
N HIS A 11 -7.58 6.54 13.51
CA HIS A 11 -7.22 5.13 13.66
C HIS A 11 -6.61 4.56 12.37
N SER A 12 -7.12 4.90 11.20
CA SER A 12 -6.55 4.45 9.91
C SER A 12 -5.11 4.96 9.69
N ILE A 13 -4.82 6.22 10.03
CA ILE A 13 -3.45 6.77 9.95
C ILE A 13 -2.52 6.07 10.94
N THR A 14 -3.00 5.79 12.16
CA THR A 14 -2.23 5.07 13.18
C THR A 14 -1.87 3.65 12.73
N PHE A 15 -2.80 2.94 12.07
CA PHE A 15 -2.52 1.60 11.54
C PHE A 15 -1.63 1.63 10.29
N ALA A 16 -1.68 2.68 9.46
CA ALA A 16 -0.72 2.87 8.37
C ALA A 16 0.71 3.06 8.92
N LEU A 17 0.85 3.87 9.98
CA LEU A 17 2.12 4.04 10.70
C LEU A 17 2.58 2.73 11.35
N LEU A 18 1.67 1.97 11.97
CA LEU A 18 1.97 0.67 12.56
C LEU A 18 2.45 -0.35 11.51
N TYR A 19 1.84 -0.33 10.31
CA TYR A 19 2.28 -1.14 9.19
C TYR A 19 3.68 -0.74 8.71
N GLY A 20 3.94 0.56 8.53
CA GLY A 20 5.29 1.03 8.19
C GLY A 20 6.33 0.62 9.24
N ALA A 21 5.97 0.74 10.53
CA ALA A 21 6.81 0.39 11.67
C ALA A 21 7.07 -1.11 11.81
N THR A 22 6.18 -1.98 11.31
CA THR A 22 6.40 -3.43 11.29
C THR A 22 7.12 -3.89 10.01
N TYR A 23 6.85 -3.24 8.88
CA TYR A 23 7.43 -3.58 7.59
C TYR A 23 8.92 -3.25 7.50
N LEU A 24 9.34 -2.03 7.88
CA LEU A 24 10.73 -1.60 7.74
C LEU A 24 11.72 -2.45 8.57
N PRO A 25 11.47 -2.75 9.86
CA PRO A 25 12.34 -3.63 10.64
C PRO A 25 12.33 -5.07 10.11
N THR A 26 11.19 -5.56 9.65
CA THR A 26 11.08 -6.91 9.06
C THR A 26 11.97 -7.03 7.82
N VAL A 27 11.90 -6.07 6.90
CA VAL A 27 12.76 -6.04 5.71
C VAL A 27 14.24 -5.94 6.10
N TRP A 28 14.57 -5.12 7.10
CA TRP A 28 15.95 -4.98 7.58
C TRP A 28 16.49 -6.28 8.20
N LEU A 29 15.73 -6.92 9.10
CA LEU A 29 16.12 -8.18 9.75
C LEU A 29 16.27 -9.33 8.74
N LEU A 30 15.35 -9.45 7.79
CA LEU A 30 15.40 -10.51 6.78
C LEU A 30 16.56 -10.31 5.80
N LYS A 31 16.87 -9.06 5.43
CA LYS A 31 17.96 -8.75 4.50
C LYS A 31 19.35 -9.05 5.10
N HIS A 32 19.54 -8.87 6.40
CA HIS A 32 20.80 -9.14 7.08
C HIS A 32 20.99 -10.62 7.47
N ARG A 33 20.02 -11.51 7.16
CA ARG A 33 20.04 -12.95 7.44
C ARG A 33 20.48 -13.31 8.88
N VAL A 34 20.11 -12.48 9.85
CA VAL A 34 20.54 -12.64 11.25
C VAL A 34 19.77 -13.77 11.95
N LEU A 35 18.71 -14.28 11.32
CA LEU A 35 17.74 -15.19 11.93
C LEU A 35 17.69 -16.54 11.24
N SER A 36 17.35 -17.58 12.00
CA SER A 36 17.07 -18.90 11.46
C SER A 36 15.86 -18.88 10.53
N GLN A 37 15.83 -19.81 9.58
CA GLN A 37 14.78 -19.92 8.58
C GLN A 37 13.34 -19.99 9.14
N PRO A 38 13.02 -20.78 10.19
CA PRO A 38 11.67 -20.79 10.76
C PRO A 38 11.27 -19.45 11.41
N VAL A 39 12.19 -18.77 12.07
CA VAL A 39 11.93 -17.45 12.70
C VAL A 39 11.70 -16.38 11.63
N SER A 40 12.46 -16.44 10.52
CA SER A 40 12.29 -15.54 9.38
C SER A 40 10.89 -15.64 8.76
N VAL A 41 10.36 -16.86 8.62
CA VAL A 41 8.99 -17.09 8.12
C VAL A 41 7.96 -16.47 9.06
N MET A 42 8.07 -16.70 10.38
CA MET A 42 7.15 -16.13 11.36
C MET A 42 7.14 -14.60 11.35
N ILE A 43 8.31 -13.97 11.25
CA ILE A 43 8.41 -12.50 11.20
C ILE A 43 7.76 -11.94 9.91
N THR A 44 7.81 -12.68 8.80
CA THR A 44 7.18 -12.24 7.54
C THR A 44 5.64 -12.17 7.64
N VAL A 45 5.03 -12.95 8.53
CA VAL A 45 3.57 -12.96 8.73
C VAL A 45 3.08 -11.70 9.47
N ILE A 46 3.89 -11.12 10.35
CA ILE A 46 3.54 -9.94 11.16
C ILE A 46 3.10 -8.73 10.32
N PRO A 47 3.87 -8.27 9.30
CA PRO A 47 3.45 -7.16 8.46
C PRO A 47 2.21 -7.51 7.62
N ILE A 48 2.01 -8.77 7.23
CA ILE A 48 0.82 -9.21 6.49
C ILE A 48 -0.44 -9.06 7.35
N ILE A 49 -0.41 -9.52 8.60
CA ILE A 49 -1.54 -9.36 9.55
C ILE A 49 -1.82 -7.88 9.78
N THR A 50 -0.78 -7.08 10.00
CA THR A 50 -0.92 -5.63 10.23
C THR A 50 -1.54 -4.94 9.01
N PHE A 51 -1.16 -5.34 7.80
CA PHE A 51 -1.73 -4.83 6.56
C PHE A 51 -3.21 -5.23 6.38
N ALA A 52 -3.57 -6.47 6.73
CA ALA A 52 -4.96 -6.92 6.68
C ALA A 52 -5.86 -6.10 7.62
N ILE A 53 -5.38 -5.81 8.84
CA ILE A 53 -6.09 -4.94 9.79
C ILE A 53 -6.22 -3.51 9.23
N PHE A 54 -5.15 -2.99 8.61
CA PHE A 54 -5.19 -1.68 7.96
C PHE A 54 -6.25 -1.63 6.85
N ILE A 55 -6.31 -2.63 5.96
CA ILE A 55 -7.33 -2.72 4.90
C ILE A 55 -8.74 -2.72 5.51
N TYR A 56 -8.98 -3.53 6.54
CA TYR A 56 -10.29 -3.59 7.19
C TYR A 56 -10.71 -2.23 7.77
N LYS A 57 -9.78 -1.51 8.42
CA LYS A 57 -10.04 -0.16 8.94
C LYS A 57 -10.25 0.85 7.83
N LEU A 58 -9.51 0.76 6.73
CA LEU A 58 -9.67 1.61 5.56
C LEU A 58 -11.06 1.46 4.93
N ILE A 59 -11.53 0.21 4.76
CA ILE A 59 -12.89 -0.06 4.25
C ILE A 59 -13.94 0.55 5.18
N LYS A 60 -13.77 0.41 6.50
CA LYS A 60 -14.69 1.02 7.48
C LYS A 60 -14.65 2.55 7.46
N ALA A 61 -13.51 3.15 7.14
CA ALA A 61 -13.40 4.59 6.94
C ALA A 61 -14.13 5.04 5.65
N PHE A 62 -14.12 4.20 4.61
CA PHE A 62 -14.83 4.49 3.37
C PHE A 62 -16.35 4.42 3.55
N SER A 63 -16.87 3.51 4.39
CA SER A 63 -18.32 3.37 4.61
C SER A 63 -18.96 4.54 5.35
N VAL A 64 -18.17 5.40 5.99
CA VAL A 64 -18.66 6.59 6.72
C VAL A 64 -18.35 7.89 5.99
N MET A 65 -17.75 7.83 4.79
CA MET A 65 -17.42 9.00 3.99
C MET A 65 -18.60 9.43 3.12
N ASP A 66 -18.67 10.74 2.85
CA ASP A 66 -19.61 11.29 1.87
C ASP A 66 -19.38 10.64 0.49
N GLU A 67 -20.45 10.48 -0.31
CA GLU A 67 -20.40 9.79 -1.61
C GLU A 67 -19.31 10.34 -2.54
N VAL A 68 -19.12 11.67 -2.56
CA VAL A 68 -18.10 12.34 -3.37
C VAL A 68 -16.69 11.92 -2.93
N LYS A 69 -16.43 11.88 -1.61
CA LYS A 69 -15.13 11.48 -1.07
C LYS A 69 -14.88 9.99 -1.29
N GLN A 70 -15.91 9.16 -1.15
CA GLN A 70 -15.82 7.73 -1.45
C GLN A 70 -15.49 7.50 -2.94
N ARG A 71 -16.10 8.26 -3.85
CA ARG A 71 -15.79 8.19 -5.28
C ARG A 71 -14.35 8.61 -5.59
N VAL A 72 -13.88 9.71 -4.99
CA VAL A 72 -12.46 10.14 -5.12
C VAL A 72 -11.51 9.02 -4.68
N GLN A 73 -11.80 8.38 -3.55
CA GLN A 73 -10.97 7.29 -3.02
C GLN A 73 -11.00 6.04 -3.90
N LEU A 74 -12.17 5.65 -4.39
CA LEU A 74 -12.31 4.53 -5.32
C LEU A 74 -11.57 4.78 -6.63
N GLU A 75 -11.71 5.96 -7.22
CA GLU A 75 -10.95 6.33 -8.43
C GLU A 75 -9.43 6.30 -8.16
N ALA A 76 -8.98 6.82 -7.02
CA ALA A 76 -7.58 6.77 -6.63
C ALA A 76 -7.04 5.33 -6.51
N VAL A 77 -7.82 4.43 -5.89
CA VAL A 77 -7.48 3.00 -5.78
C VAL A 77 -7.43 2.34 -7.15
N VAL A 78 -8.41 2.61 -8.02
CA VAL A 78 -8.44 2.06 -9.38
C VAL A 78 -7.23 2.53 -10.19
N ILE A 79 -6.91 3.83 -10.16
CA ILE A 79 -5.72 4.38 -10.85
C ILE A 79 -4.45 3.75 -10.27
N GLY A 80 -4.31 3.69 -8.95
CA GLY A 80 -3.17 3.09 -8.28
C GLY A 80 -2.97 1.63 -8.66
N PHE A 81 -4.04 0.85 -8.64
CA PHE A 81 -4.04 -0.56 -9.05
C PHE A 81 -3.68 -0.73 -10.52
N SER A 82 -4.33 0.01 -11.43
CA SER A 82 -4.09 -0.07 -12.87
C SER A 82 -2.64 0.28 -13.24
N LEU A 83 -2.08 1.35 -12.67
CA LEU A 83 -0.69 1.74 -12.91
C LEU A 83 0.29 0.71 -12.33
N THR A 84 -0.01 0.14 -11.16
CA THR A 84 0.81 -0.93 -10.57
C THR A 84 0.79 -2.18 -11.45
N ALA A 85 -0.37 -2.61 -11.93
CA ALA A 85 -0.52 -3.75 -12.82
C ALA A 85 0.22 -3.52 -14.16
N MET A 86 0.13 -2.31 -14.70
CA MET A 86 0.86 -1.92 -15.91
C MET A 86 2.38 -1.97 -15.68
N LEU A 87 2.86 -1.46 -14.54
CA LEU A 87 4.28 -1.52 -14.17
C LEU A 87 4.77 -2.97 -14.00
N ILE A 88 4.02 -3.83 -13.30
CA ILE A 88 4.37 -5.25 -13.14
C ILE A 88 4.49 -5.92 -14.51
N THR A 89 3.51 -5.69 -15.39
CA THR A 89 3.49 -6.28 -16.73
C THR A 89 4.69 -5.81 -17.54
N LEU A 90 4.98 -4.50 -17.51
CA LEU A 90 6.15 -3.93 -18.16
C LEU A 90 7.45 -4.55 -17.65
N LEU A 91 7.65 -4.62 -16.34
CA LEU A 91 8.85 -5.19 -15.73
C LEU A 91 9.03 -6.67 -16.07
N PHE A 92 7.94 -7.42 -16.10
CA PHE A 92 7.95 -8.82 -16.51
C PHE A 92 8.36 -8.98 -17.98
N LEU A 93 7.80 -8.17 -18.89
CA LEU A 93 8.17 -8.20 -20.31
C LEU A 93 9.64 -7.79 -20.53
N LEU A 94 10.13 -6.74 -19.87
CA LEU A 94 11.55 -6.37 -19.93
C LEU A 94 12.47 -7.47 -19.37
N SER A 95 12.00 -8.24 -18.40
CA SER A 95 12.73 -9.40 -17.89
C SER A 95 12.88 -10.49 -18.95
N LEU A 96 11.86 -10.72 -19.78
CA LEU A 96 11.94 -11.67 -20.90
C LEU A 96 12.90 -11.20 -22.00
N CYS A 97 13.03 -9.89 -22.20
CA CYS A 97 13.99 -9.31 -23.15
C CYS A 97 15.44 -9.29 -22.63
N GLY A 98 15.71 -9.71 -21.39
CA GLY A 98 17.06 -9.66 -20.80
C GLY A 98 17.54 -8.24 -20.45
N ILE A 99 16.66 -7.24 -20.48
CA ILE A 99 16.98 -5.82 -20.22
C ILE A 99 16.75 -5.46 -18.75
N SER A 100 15.88 -6.20 -18.04
CA SER A 100 15.51 -5.87 -16.67
C SER A 100 16.59 -6.23 -15.64
N ASN A 101 17.07 -5.22 -14.92
CA ASN A 101 17.95 -5.39 -13.76
C ASN A 101 17.10 -5.57 -12.49
N SER A 102 17.08 -6.78 -11.93
CA SER A 102 16.27 -7.15 -10.75
C SER A 102 16.60 -6.31 -9.50
N THR A 103 17.74 -5.63 -9.48
CA THR A 103 18.24 -4.81 -8.37
C THR A 103 17.52 -3.46 -8.19
N TRP A 104 17.12 -2.79 -9.28
CA TRP A 104 16.46 -1.48 -9.20
C TRP A 104 14.93 -1.57 -9.20
N PHE A 105 14.38 -2.59 -9.87
CA PHE A 105 12.93 -2.82 -9.98
C PHE A 105 12.48 -4.13 -9.31
N GLY A 106 13.14 -4.51 -8.22
CA GLY A 106 12.81 -5.71 -7.47
C GLY A 106 11.44 -5.64 -6.79
N TYR A 107 10.85 -6.80 -6.54
CA TYR A 107 9.53 -6.97 -5.90
C TYR A 107 9.40 -6.27 -4.52
N GLY A 108 10.52 -5.95 -3.86
CA GLY A 108 10.52 -5.22 -2.60
C GLY A 108 10.04 -3.76 -2.71
N TYR A 109 10.18 -3.13 -3.87
CA TYR A 109 9.76 -1.73 -4.09
C TYR A 109 8.33 -1.60 -4.63
N LEU A 110 7.72 -2.72 -5.00
CA LEU A 110 6.41 -2.80 -5.65
C LEU A 110 5.30 -2.18 -4.80
N LEU A 111 5.39 -2.39 -3.49
CA LEU A 111 4.51 -1.76 -2.52
C LEU A 111 4.67 -0.24 -2.50
N GLY A 112 5.90 0.27 -2.58
CA GLY A 112 6.19 1.70 -2.66
C GLY A 112 5.62 2.34 -3.92
N TYR A 113 5.78 1.68 -5.08
CA TYR A 113 5.18 2.13 -6.33
C TYR A 113 3.65 2.16 -6.27
N CYS A 114 3.03 1.15 -5.66
CA CYS A 114 1.57 1.11 -5.47
C CYS A 114 1.07 2.33 -4.68
N TRP A 115 1.75 2.69 -3.60
CA TRP A 115 1.42 3.89 -2.82
C TRP A 115 1.60 5.18 -3.62
N ILE A 116 2.71 5.32 -4.36
CA ILE A 116 2.95 6.50 -5.21
C ILE A 116 1.84 6.65 -6.25
N PHE A 117 1.47 5.57 -6.94
CA PHE A 117 0.41 5.59 -7.94
C PHE A 117 -0.96 5.88 -7.34
N TYR A 118 -1.24 5.36 -6.14
CA TYR A 118 -2.45 5.72 -5.39
C TYR A 118 -2.48 7.22 -5.07
N PHE A 119 -1.38 7.82 -4.59
CA PHE A 119 -1.33 9.27 -4.31
C PHE A 119 -1.51 10.12 -5.57
N ILE A 120 -0.96 9.67 -6.70
CA ILE A 120 -1.19 10.32 -8.01
C ILE A 120 -2.68 10.27 -8.36
N GLY A 121 -3.30 9.08 -8.29
CA GLY A 121 -4.73 8.92 -8.53
C GLY A 121 -5.60 9.78 -7.60
N TRP A 122 -5.24 9.82 -6.31
CA TRP A 122 -5.91 10.65 -5.32
C TRP A 122 -5.83 12.14 -5.64
N PHE A 123 -4.66 12.63 -6.04
CA PHE A 123 -4.49 14.04 -6.41
C PHE A 123 -5.30 14.40 -7.65
N ILE A 124 -5.32 13.53 -8.66
CA ILE A 124 -6.10 13.72 -9.89
C ILE A 124 -7.60 13.75 -9.57
N SER A 125 -8.10 12.79 -8.82
CA SER A 125 -9.52 12.69 -8.47
C SER A 125 -9.95 13.82 -7.53
N ARG A 126 -9.11 14.23 -6.57
CA ARG A 126 -9.39 15.42 -5.74
C ARG A 126 -9.57 16.68 -6.59
N LYS A 127 -8.64 16.92 -7.52
CA LYS A 127 -8.72 18.06 -8.44
C LYS A 127 -9.98 18.02 -9.31
N LYS A 128 -10.40 16.83 -9.75
CA LYS A 128 -11.61 16.62 -10.56
C LYS A 128 -12.90 16.93 -9.79
N TYR A 129 -12.97 16.58 -8.50
CA TYR A 129 -14.16 16.76 -7.66
C TYR A 129 -14.15 18.05 -6.83
N GLY A 130 -13.06 18.83 -6.85
CA GLY A 130 -12.96 20.10 -6.14
C GLY A 130 -12.87 19.97 -4.61
N VAL A 131 -12.40 18.81 -4.11
CA VAL A 131 -12.25 18.47 -2.68
C VAL A 131 -10.77 18.38 -2.29
#